data_AF-A0A1J0LM31-F1
#
_entry.id   AF-A0A1J0LM31-F1
#
_cell.length_a   1.000
_cell.length_b   1.000
_cell.length_c   1.000
_cell.angle_alpha   90.00
_cell.angle_beta   90.00
_cell.angle_gamma   90.00
#
_symmetry.space_group_name_H-M   'P 1'
#
loop_
_entity.id
_entity.type
_entity.pdbx_description
1 polymer ?
#
loop_
_entity_poly.entity_id
_entity_poly.type
_entity_poly.pdbx_seq_one_letter_code
_entity_poly.pdbx_strand_id
1 'polypeptide(L)'
;MIKSFTLIVLCCFVLSCQQKPITQENNTKPSKETVSNSKESFQSPKIPDSLNFCGNSFPMKRQDIQEQFDLEFIKNTYWHSNMILMLKRAHRYFPIIEPILKKEGIPDDFKYLALAESGLNPTISSPARAKGIWQFLAGTAQHYGLEVSKDVDERLYVEKATYAACQYLKEAYNKFGDWTLAAASYNMGMGGLQKTIEAQHSKDYFFMNLNPETNRYLFRIATLKYLIHHPKEYGFDLRISDLYPPFQTKKVNITQTIENLPLWAKKHHITYRELKYYNPWLISTQLEVKDGKSYEIALPK
;
A
#
# COMPACT_ATOMS: atom_id res chain seq x y z
N MET A 1 23.22 8.75 50.70
CA MET A 1 21.95 7.99 50.71
C MET A 1 20.87 8.95 51.20
N ILE A 2 19.70 8.94 50.55
CA ILE A 2 18.50 9.75 50.82
C ILE A 2 18.56 11.20 50.29
N LYS A 3 17.90 11.42 49.14
CA LYS A 3 17.24 12.70 48.81
C LYS A 3 15.80 12.39 48.43
N SER A 4 14.89 12.97 49.22
CA SER A 4 13.45 12.76 49.22
C SER A 4 12.77 13.14 47.92
N PHE A 5 11.79 12.32 47.54
CA PHE A 5 10.73 12.63 46.59
C PHE A 5 9.70 13.55 47.25
N THR A 6 9.38 14.67 46.60
CA THR A 6 8.23 15.52 46.97
C THR A 6 7.17 15.37 45.90
N LEU A 7 6.08 14.69 46.27
CA LEU A 7 4.87 14.49 45.50
C LEU A 7 3.98 15.73 45.68
N ILE A 8 3.74 16.49 44.61
CA ILE A 8 2.79 17.60 44.62
C ILE A 8 1.43 17.08 44.12
N VAL A 9 0.48 16.98 45.07
CA VAL A 9 -0.93 16.71 44.85
C VAL A 9 -1.61 18.04 44.53
N LEU A 10 -2.18 18.18 43.33
CA LEU A 10 -2.95 19.36 42.93
C LEU A 10 -4.45 19.09 43.21
N CYS A 11 -4.95 19.62 44.32
CA CYS A 11 -6.38 19.60 44.66
C CYS A 11 -7.17 20.57 43.79
N CYS A 12 -8.24 20.07 43.17
CA CYS A 12 -9.25 20.86 42.47
C CYS A 12 -10.13 21.63 43.46
N PHE A 13 -10.21 22.95 43.32
CA PHE A 13 -11.21 23.77 43.99
C PHE A 13 -12.50 23.81 43.16
N VAL A 14 -13.60 23.36 43.76
CA VAL A 14 -14.96 23.48 43.21
C VAL A 14 -15.58 24.73 43.83
N LEU A 15 -15.86 25.75 43.02
CA LEU A 15 -16.65 26.91 43.42
C LEU A 15 -18.07 26.74 42.89
N SER A 16 -18.99 26.45 43.82
CA SER A 16 -20.43 26.50 43.62
C SER A 16 -20.91 27.94 43.69
N CYS A 17 -21.47 28.47 42.61
CA CYS A 17 -22.37 29.62 42.67
C CYS A 17 -23.78 29.17 42.25
N GLN A 18 -24.69 29.19 43.22
CA GLN A 18 -26.12 29.06 43.01
C GLN A 18 -26.69 30.41 42.52
N GLN A 19 -27.42 30.41 41.41
CA GLN A 19 -28.44 31.43 41.14
C GLN A 19 -29.76 30.72 40.81
N LYS A 20 -30.80 31.13 41.53
CA LYS A 20 -32.22 30.74 41.38
C LYS A 20 -32.88 31.53 40.22
N PRO A 21 -34.07 31.10 39.75
CA PRO A 21 -34.43 31.07 38.34
C PRO A 21 -35.11 32.35 37.85
N ILE A 22 -34.97 32.64 36.56
CA ILE A 22 -35.92 33.47 35.81
C ILE A 22 -36.60 32.55 34.81
N THR A 23 -37.90 32.35 35.03
CA THR A 23 -38.81 31.64 34.15
C THR A 23 -39.08 32.52 32.93
N GLN A 24 -38.76 32.03 31.73
CA GLN A 24 -39.47 32.42 30.51
C GLN A 24 -39.88 31.14 29.80
N GLU A 25 -41.18 30.87 29.85
CA GLU A 25 -41.84 29.92 28.97
C GLU A 25 -41.70 30.43 27.54
N ASN A 26 -41.00 29.66 26.71
CA ASN A 26 -41.28 29.63 25.28
C ASN A 26 -41.37 28.18 24.85
N ASN A 27 -42.59 27.79 24.52
CA ASN A 27 -42.95 26.50 23.96
C ASN A 27 -42.17 26.27 22.67
N THR A 28 -41.19 25.38 22.71
CA THR A 28 -40.74 24.62 21.56
C THR A 28 -40.42 23.21 22.07
N LYS A 29 -41.19 22.23 21.61
CA LYS A 29 -40.93 20.81 21.90
C LYS A 29 -39.44 20.52 21.63
N PRO A 30 -38.67 20.00 22.60
CA PRO A 30 -37.40 19.39 22.27
C PRO A 30 -37.74 18.15 21.46
N SER A 31 -37.43 18.17 20.17
CA SER A 31 -37.21 16.95 19.43
C SER A 31 -36.21 16.14 20.25
N LYS A 32 -36.64 14.96 20.73
CA LYS A 32 -35.74 13.95 21.24
C LYS A 32 -34.84 13.53 20.07
N GLU A 33 -33.82 14.31 19.79
CA GLU A 33 -32.60 13.76 19.22
C GLU A 33 -32.07 12.81 20.29
N THR A 34 -32.48 11.57 20.10
CA THR A 34 -31.90 10.43 20.78
C THR A 34 -30.47 10.44 20.29
N VAL A 35 -29.57 11.11 21.02
CA VAL A 35 -28.13 10.90 20.88
C VAL A 35 -27.95 9.43 21.25
N SER A 36 -28.07 8.58 20.24
CA SER A 36 -27.75 7.17 20.33
C SER A 36 -26.27 7.17 20.66
N ASN A 37 -26.00 7.02 21.95
CA ASN A 37 -24.68 6.74 22.47
C ASN A 37 -24.39 5.27 22.07
N SER A 38 -24.23 5.04 20.77
CA SER A 38 -23.78 3.76 20.25
C SER A 38 -22.35 3.63 20.71
N LYS A 39 -22.14 2.93 21.82
CA LYS A 39 -20.82 2.41 22.17
C LYS A 39 -20.29 1.75 20.91
N GLU A 40 -19.21 2.29 20.33
CA GLU A 40 -18.50 1.63 19.25
C GLU A 40 -18.12 0.23 19.74
N SER A 41 -18.83 -0.79 19.27
CA SER A 41 -18.55 -2.17 19.62
C SER A 41 -17.66 -2.74 18.53
N PHE A 42 -16.45 -3.17 18.90
CA PHE A 42 -15.57 -3.91 18.01
C PHE A 42 -16.13 -5.33 17.82
N GLN A 43 -16.31 -5.75 16.58
CA GLN A 43 -16.85 -7.06 16.18
C GLN A 43 -15.84 -7.80 15.30
N SER A 44 -15.78 -9.13 15.37
CA SER A 44 -14.93 -9.85 14.42
C SER A 44 -15.42 -9.59 12.98
N PRO A 45 -14.54 -9.19 12.04
CA PRO A 45 -14.93 -8.98 10.66
C PRO A 45 -15.40 -10.30 10.05
N LYS A 46 -16.49 -10.25 9.28
CA LYS A 46 -16.99 -11.43 8.59
C LYS A 46 -16.01 -11.86 7.50
N ILE A 47 -15.56 -13.11 7.54
CA ILE A 47 -14.76 -13.72 6.48
C ILE A 47 -15.73 -14.32 5.44
N PRO A 48 -15.54 -14.07 4.13
CA PRO A 48 -16.38 -14.69 3.10
C PRO A 48 -16.13 -16.20 3.00
N ASP A 49 -17.17 -16.95 2.57
CA ASP A 49 -17.11 -18.42 2.46
C ASP A 49 -16.14 -18.91 1.37
N SER A 50 -15.79 -18.03 0.41
CA SER A 50 -14.88 -18.33 -0.68
C SER A 50 -14.00 -17.13 -1.02
N LEU A 51 -12.71 -17.40 -1.18
CA LEU A 51 -11.71 -16.46 -1.70
C LEU A 51 -10.90 -17.14 -2.80
N ASN A 52 -10.35 -16.35 -3.71
CA ASN A 52 -9.48 -16.84 -4.78
C ASN A 52 -8.37 -15.84 -5.12
N PHE A 53 -7.26 -16.38 -5.62
CA PHE A 53 -6.16 -15.61 -6.18
C PHE A 53 -5.74 -16.23 -7.51
N CYS A 54 -5.74 -15.42 -8.57
CA CYS A 54 -5.42 -15.85 -9.95
C CYS A 54 -6.24 -17.06 -10.43
N GLY A 55 -7.50 -17.17 -10.00
CA GLY A 55 -8.38 -18.30 -10.33
C GLY A 55 -8.25 -19.53 -9.41
N ASN A 56 -7.24 -19.57 -8.53
CA ASN A 56 -7.09 -20.64 -7.55
C ASN A 56 -7.90 -20.33 -6.29
N SER A 57 -8.83 -21.22 -5.92
CA SER A 57 -9.64 -21.10 -4.70
C SER A 57 -8.83 -21.48 -3.46
N PHE A 58 -9.02 -20.74 -2.37
CA PHE A 58 -8.43 -21.08 -1.08
C PHE A 58 -9.20 -22.25 -0.43
N PRO A 59 -8.51 -23.19 0.25
CA PRO A 59 -9.16 -24.33 0.90
C PRO A 59 -9.83 -23.94 2.24
N MET A 60 -10.90 -23.14 2.16
CA MET A 60 -11.58 -22.49 3.30
C MET A 60 -12.14 -23.44 4.37
N LYS A 61 -12.23 -24.75 4.11
CA LYS A 61 -12.68 -25.74 5.10
C LYS A 61 -11.61 -26.11 6.14
N ARG A 62 -10.35 -25.76 5.87
CA ARG A 62 -9.23 -26.03 6.77
C ARG A 62 -9.15 -24.97 7.86
N GLN A 63 -9.02 -25.39 9.11
CA GLN A 63 -8.99 -24.49 10.26
C GLN A 63 -7.80 -23.53 10.21
N ASP A 64 -6.61 -24.02 9.86
CA ASP A 64 -5.40 -23.20 9.76
C ASP A 64 -5.55 -22.09 8.70
N ILE A 65 -6.26 -22.36 7.61
CA ILE A 65 -6.58 -21.38 6.56
C ILE A 65 -7.55 -20.32 7.07
N GLN A 66 -8.57 -20.72 7.84
CA GLN A 66 -9.54 -19.79 8.44
C GLN A 66 -8.87 -18.86 9.44
N GLU A 67 -8.00 -19.37 10.30
CA GLU A 67 -7.27 -18.58 11.30
C GLU A 67 -6.31 -17.55 10.63
N GLN A 68 -5.68 -17.92 9.52
CA GLN A 68 -4.84 -17.00 8.74
C GLN A 68 -5.68 -15.88 8.10
N PHE A 69 -6.87 -16.19 7.58
CA PHE A 69 -7.77 -15.16 7.08
C PHE A 69 -8.31 -14.28 8.19
N ASP A 70 -8.72 -14.84 9.33
CA ASP A 70 -9.19 -14.08 10.49
C ASP A 70 -8.15 -13.03 10.91
N LEU A 71 -6.89 -13.45 11.02
CA LEU A 71 -5.77 -12.56 11.31
C LEU A 71 -5.66 -11.41 10.30
N GLU A 72 -5.66 -11.70 9.01
CA GLU A 72 -5.48 -10.68 7.97
C GLU A 72 -6.71 -9.77 7.82
N PHE A 73 -7.92 -10.30 7.99
CA PHE A 73 -9.14 -9.48 8.03
C PHE A 73 -9.11 -8.54 9.23
N ILE A 74 -8.89 -9.06 10.45
CA ILE A 74 -8.81 -8.23 11.67
C ILE A 74 -7.79 -7.12 11.50
N LYS A 75 -6.57 -7.42 11.03
CA LYS A 75 -5.54 -6.39 10.84
C LYS A 75 -5.98 -5.29 9.88
N ASN A 76 -6.52 -5.66 8.71
CA ASN A 76 -6.80 -4.70 7.65
C ASN A 76 -8.12 -3.96 7.86
N THR A 77 -9.08 -4.54 8.59
CA THR A 77 -10.29 -3.84 9.00
C THR A 77 -10.00 -2.89 10.15
N TYR A 78 -9.23 -3.29 11.17
CA TYR A 78 -9.00 -2.44 12.34
C TYR A 78 -7.89 -1.40 12.17
N TRP A 79 -7.05 -1.51 11.14
CA TRP A 79 -6.12 -0.44 10.78
C TRP A 79 -6.76 0.55 9.81
N HIS A 80 -7.83 1.21 10.24
CA HIS A 80 -8.69 2.03 9.38
C HIS A 80 -7.91 3.08 8.58
N SER A 81 -6.96 3.78 9.20
CA SER A 81 -6.18 4.83 8.53
C SER A 81 -5.38 4.30 7.35
N ASN A 82 -4.79 3.11 7.49
CA ASN A 82 -4.04 2.48 6.41
C ASN A 82 -4.96 2.00 5.29
N MET A 83 -6.07 1.34 5.62
CA MET A 83 -7.03 0.85 4.63
C MET A 83 -7.69 2.00 3.84
N ILE A 84 -8.03 3.11 4.51
CA ILE A 84 -8.53 4.34 3.86
C ILE A 84 -7.49 4.87 2.87
N LEU A 85 -6.21 4.97 3.27
CA LEU A 85 -5.15 5.43 2.37
C LEU A 85 -4.92 4.48 1.19
N MET A 86 -5.04 3.16 1.41
CA MET A 86 -4.98 2.14 0.38
C MET A 86 -6.11 2.30 -0.65
N LEU A 87 -7.36 2.48 -0.21
CA LEU A 87 -8.51 2.75 -1.10
C LEU A 87 -8.28 4.01 -1.95
N LYS A 88 -7.83 5.10 -1.32
CA LYS A 88 -7.55 6.36 -2.03
C LYS A 88 -6.45 6.20 -3.08
N ARG A 89 -5.36 5.49 -2.76
CA ARG A 89 -4.23 5.27 -3.67
C ARG A 89 -4.53 4.23 -4.76
N ALA A 90 -5.36 3.23 -4.48
CA ALA A 90 -5.84 2.27 -5.47
C ALA A 90 -6.50 3.01 -6.64
N HIS A 91 -7.39 3.97 -6.34
CA HIS A 91 -8.02 4.81 -7.37
C HIS A 91 -7.01 5.57 -8.25
N ARG A 92 -5.87 5.99 -7.68
CA ARG A 92 -4.81 6.69 -8.43
C ARG A 92 -3.95 5.76 -9.28
N TYR A 93 -3.50 4.65 -8.72
CA TYR A 93 -2.40 3.85 -9.28
C TYR A 93 -2.84 2.58 -9.99
N PHE A 94 -4.00 2.00 -9.67
CA PHE A 94 -4.53 0.86 -10.45
C PHE A 94 -4.70 1.19 -11.93
N PRO A 95 -5.21 2.37 -12.35
CA PRO A 95 -5.30 2.73 -13.77
C PRO A 95 -3.94 2.76 -14.50
N ILE A 96 -2.83 2.83 -13.78
CA ILE A 96 -1.47 2.75 -14.33
C ILE A 96 -1.01 1.28 -14.39
N ILE A 97 -1.29 0.50 -13.35
CA ILE A 97 -0.81 -0.89 -13.19
C ILE A 97 -1.59 -1.87 -14.09
N GLU A 98 -2.91 -1.82 -14.06
CA GLU A 98 -3.82 -2.74 -14.77
C GLU A 98 -3.52 -2.89 -16.27
N PRO A 99 -3.36 -1.80 -17.06
CA PRO A 99 -3.04 -1.95 -18.48
C PRO A 99 -1.67 -2.59 -18.73
N ILE A 100 -0.70 -2.40 -17.83
CA ILE A 100 0.62 -3.03 -17.94
C ILE A 100 0.52 -4.52 -17.64
N LEU A 101 -0.16 -4.91 -16.55
CA LEU A 101 -0.39 -6.33 -16.22
C LEU A 101 -1.06 -7.06 -17.39
N LYS A 102 -2.13 -6.47 -17.94
CA LYS A 102 -2.85 -7.01 -19.09
C LYS A 102 -1.95 -7.15 -20.32
N LYS A 103 -1.15 -6.12 -20.64
CA LYS A 103 -0.22 -6.15 -21.77
C LYS A 103 0.85 -7.24 -21.62
N GLU A 104 1.33 -7.44 -20.39
CA GLU A 104 2.40 -8.40 -20.09
C GLU A 104 1.89 -9.82 -19.82
N GLY A 105 0.58 -10.06 -19.88
CA GLY A 105 -0.04 -11.36 -19.65
C GLY A 105 -0.04 -11.80 -18.17
N ILE A 106 0.08 -10.86 -17.24
CA ILE A 106 0.02 -11.11 -15.80
C ILE A 106 -1.44 -11.02 -15.31
N PRO A 107 -1.91 -11.95 -14.46
CA PRO A 107 -3.24 -11.85 -13.87
C PRO A 107 -3.44 -10.53 -13.13
N ASP A 108 -4.62 -9.92 -13.31
CA ASP A 108 -4.96 -8.62 -12.72
C ASP A 108 -4.86 -8.60 -11.19
N ASP A 109 -5.07 -9.75 -10.55
CA ASP A 109 -4.93 -9.95 -9.10
C ASP A 109 -3.55 -9.52 -8.55
N PHE A 110 -2.49 -9.50 -9.37
CA PHE A 110 -1.17 -9.05 -8.92
C PHE A 110 -1.09 -7.56 -8.59
N LYS A 111 -2.07 -6.73 -8.96
CA LYS A 111 -2.15 -5.36 -8.45
C LYS A 111 -2.35 -5.30 -6.92
N TYR A 112 -2.97 -6.34 -6.34
CA TYR A 112 -3.12 -6.46 -4.90
C TYR A 112 -1.83 -6.91 -4.20
N LEU A 113 -0.91 -7.55 -4.94
CA LEU A 113 0.46 -7.76 -4.47
C LEU A 113 1.16 -6.43 -4.24
N ALA A 114 1.12 -5.52 -5.23
CA ALA A 114 1.65 -4.16 -5.07
C ALA A 114 1.00 -3.38 -3.91
N LEU A 115 -0.30 -3.59 -3.70
CA LEU A 115 -1.01 -3.04 -2.55
C LEU A 115 -0.50 -3.61 -1.23
N ALA A 116 -0.29 -4.92 -1.14
CA ALA A 116 0.25 -5.60 0.04
C ALA A 116 1.70 -5.18 0.36
N GLU A 117 2.51 -4.90 -0.65
CA GLU A 117 3.92 -4.50 -0.49
C GLU A 117 4.09 -3.08 0.04
N SER A 118 3.29 -2.13 -0.44
CA SER A 118 3.58 -0.70 -0.23
C SER A 118 2.36 0.14 0.17
N GLY A 119 1.16 -0.44 0.19
CA GLY A 119 -0.08 0.32 0.19
C GLY A 119 -0.17 1.29 -0.99
N LEU A 120 0.44 0.93 -2.13
CA LEU A 120 0.62 1.74 -3.34
C LEU A 120 1.30 3.10 -3.08
N ASN A 121 2.22 3.15 -2.11
CA ASN A 121 3.02 4.35 -1.86
C ASN A 121 4.32 4.31 -2.70
N PRO A 122 4.48 5.15 -3.74
CA PRO A 122 5.64 5.09 -4.61
C PRO A 122 6.93 5.59 -3.97
N THR A 123 6.88 6.25 -2.81
CA THR A 123 8.07 6.80 -2.13
C THR A 123 8.51 5.98 -0.92
N ILE A 124 7.84 4.88 -0.60
CA ILE A 124 8.12 4.11 0.61
C ILE A 124 9.43 3.33 0.48
N SER A 125 10.18 3.25 1.58
CA SER A 125 11.39 2.44 1.72
C SER A 125 11.27 1.55 2.95
N SER A 126 11.53 0.25 2.80
CA SER A 126 11.61 -0.66 3.93
C SER A 126 12.94 -0.53 4.68
N PRO A 127 13.06 -1.11 5.89
CA PRO A 127 14.35 -1.24 6.59
C PRO A 127 15.41 -1.99 5.78
N ALA A 128 14.99 -2.96 4.95
CA ALA A 128 15.88 -3.70 4.05
C ALA A 128 16.25 -2.90 2.78
N ARG A 129 15.80 -1.64 2.65
CA ARG A 129 15.99 -0.75 1.49
C ARG A 129 15.31 -1.24 0.22
N ALA A 130 14.25 -2.03 0.37
CA ALA A 130 13.27 -2.24 -0.69
C ALA A 130 12.49 -0.94 -0.92
N LYS A 131 12.21 -0.57 -2.17
CA LYS A 131 11.62 0.75 -2.48
C LYS A 131 10.46 0.69 -3.47
N GLY A 132 9.60 1.69 -3.36
CA GLY A 132 8.52 1.97 -4.30
C GLY A 132 7.34 1.02 -4.19
N ILE A 133 6.43 1.10 -5.16
CA ILE A 133 5.15 0.40 -5.13
C ILE A 133 5.33 -1.13 -5.06
N TRP A 134 6.36 -1.64 -5.74
CA TRP A 134 6.65 -3.07 -5.87
C TRP A 134 7.74 -3.56 -4.90
N GLN A 135 8.21 -2.70 -3.99
CA GLN A 135 9.23 -3.02 -2.97
C GLN A 135 10.44 -3.79 -3.51
N PHE A 136 11.06 -3.28 -4.58
CA PHE A 136 12.27 -3.90 -5.09
C PHE A 136 13.51 -3.58 -4.25
N LEU A 137 14.31 -4.59 -3.93
CA LEU A 137 15.71 -4.41 -3.56
C LEU A 137 16.51 -3.88 -4.75
N ALA A 138 17.57 -3.11 -4.49
CA ALA A 138 18.34 -2.44 -5.55
C ALA A 138 18.94 -3.43 -6.58
N GLY A 139 19.56 -4.52 -6.10
CA GLY A 139 20.13 -5.54 -7.00
C GLY A 139 19.07 -6.25 -7.84
N THR A 140 17.91 -6.57 -7.25
CA THR A 140 16.77 -7.15 -7.97
C THR A 140 16.23 -6.17 -9.01
N ALA A 141 16.06 -4.90 -8.65
CA ALA A 141 15.61 -3.87 -9.59
C ALA A 141 16.52 -3.76 -10.81
N GLN A 142 17.84 -3.70 -10.59
CA GLN A 142 18.84 -3.63 -11.65
C GLN A 142 18.83 -4.89 -12.52
N HIS A 143 18.62 -6.07 -11.93
CA HIS A 143 18.48 -7.32 -12.67
C HIS A 143 17.32 -7.27 -13.67
N TYR A 144 16.19 -6.65 -13.30
CA TYR A 144 15.03 -6.44 -14.18
C TYR A 144 15.08 -5.09 -14.92
N GLY A 145 16.27 -4.54 -15.12
CA GLY A 145 16.51 -3.41 -16.02
C GLY A 145 16.16 -2.02 -15.47
N LEU A 146 15.84 -1.89 -14.18
CA LEU A 146 15.63 -0.57 -13.56
C LEU A 146 16.95 0.11 -13.25
N GLU A 147 17.03 1.41 -13.55
CA GLU A 147 18.14 2.23 -13.10
C GLU A 147 18.05 2.54 -11.60
N VAL A 148 19.12 2.25 -10.87
CA VAL A 148 19.34 2.69 -9.49
C VAL A 148 20.72 3.33 -9.42
N SER A 149 20.75 4.66 -9.43
CA SER A 149 21.95 5.49 -9.50
C SER A 149 21.90 6.62 -8.45
N LYS A 150 22.84 7.58 -8.52
CA LYS A 150 22.89 8.72 -7.59
C LYS A 150 21.73 9.71 -7.80
N ASP A 151 21.32 9.90 -9.06
CA ASP A 151 20.33 10.91 -9.44
C ASP A 151 18.94 10.30 -9.66
N VAL A 152 18.89 9.01 -9.99
CA VAL A 152 17.70 8.30 -10.43
C VAL A 152 17.51 7.00 -9.65
N ASP A 153 16.28 6.75 -9.18
CA ASP A 153 15.87 5.47 -8.60
C ASP A 153 14.53 5.05 -9.21
N GLU A 154 14.58 4.27 -10.29
CA GLU A 154 13.41 3.88 -11.07
C GLU A 154 12.50 2.88 -10.37
N ARG A 155 12.91 2.36 -9.19
CA ARG A 155 11.99 1.65 -8.30
C ARG A 155 10.83 2.54 -7.83
N LEU A 156 11.06 3.85 -7.78
CA LEU A 156 10.05 4.86 -7.44
C LEU A 156 9.25 5.31 -8.69
N TYR A 157 9.59 4.84 -9.89
CA TYR A 157 8.84 5.11 -11.12
C TYR A 157 7.80 4.01 -11.32
N VAL A 158 6.51 4.33 -11.11
CA VAL A 158 5.42 3.34 -11.07
C VAL A 158 5.34 2.48 -12.33
N GLU A 159 5.32 3.08 -13.51
CA GLU A 159 5.23 2.36 -14.78
C GLU A 159 6.42 1.42 -14.98
N LYS A 160 7.66 1.92 -14.85
CA LYS A 160 8.88 1.11 -15.03
C LYS A 160 8.97 -0.02 -14.01
N ALA A 161 8.71 0.27 -12.74
CA ALA A 161 8.70 -0.74 -11.68
C ALA A 161 7.62 -1.81 -11.92
N THR A 162 6.48 -1.45 -12.52
CA THR A 162 5.44 -2.42 -12.87
C THR A 162 5.89 -3.35 -14.00
N TYR A 163 6.56 -2.84 -15.04
CA TYR A 163 7.17 -3.69 -16.06
C TYR A 163 8.21 -4.66 -15.47
N ALA A 164 9.07 -4.18 -14.56
CA ALA A 164 10.04 -5.04 -13.86
C ALA A 164 9.35 -6.12 -13.02
N ALA A 165 8.27 -5.79 -12.30
CA ALA A 165 7.46 -6.75 -11.56
C ALA A 165 6.84 -7.81 -12.49
N CYS A 166 6.33 -7.40 -13.67
CA CYS A 166 5.82 -8.35 -14.66
C CYS A 166 6.91 -9.31 -15.16
N GLN A 167 8.13 -8.83 -15.36
CA GLN A 167 9.25 -9.69 -15.77
C GLN A 167 9.57 -10.73 -14.67
N TYR A 168 9.68 -10.30 -13.42
CA TYR A 168 9.85 -11.21 -12.28
C TYR A 168 8.75 -12.27 -12.24
N LEU A 169 7.48 -11.84 -12.31
CA LEU A 169 6.33 -12.73 -12.16
C LEU A 169 6.25 -13.75 -13.30
N LYS A 170 6.60 -13.36 -14.53
CA LYS A 170 6.73 -14.30 -15.66
C LYS A 170 7.83 -15.32 -15.42
N GLU A 171 9.00 -14.90 -14.96
CA GLU A 171 10.09 -15.83 -14.65
C GLU A 171 9.69 -16.82 -13.55
N ALA A 172 9.09 -16.32 -12.47
CA ALA A 172 8.60 -17.15 -11.38
C ALA A 172 7.51 -18.13 -11.83
N TYR A 173 6.56 -17.69 -12.65
CA TYR A 173 5.53 -18.57 -13.20
C TYR A 173 6.13 -19.61 -14.15
N ASN A 174 7.04 -19.24 -15.04
CA ASN A 174 7.73 -20.19 -15.92
C ASN A 174 8.51 -21.24 -15.12
N LYS A 175 9.04 -20.87 -13.95
CA LYS A 175 9.79 -21.77 -13.08
C LYS A 175 8.89 -22.71 -12.27
N PHE A 176 7.81 -22.20 -11.69
CA PHE A 176 6.99 -22.95 -10.73
C PHE A 176 5.68 -23.49 -11.31
N GLY A 177 5.20 -22.94 -12.42
CA GLY A 177 3.97 -23.35 -13.10
C GLY A 177 2.68 -22.93 -12.38
N ASP A 178 2.78 -22.15 -11.30
CA ASP A 178 1.64 -21.76 -10.46
C ASP A 178 1.76 -20.33 -9.94
N TRP A 179 0.65 -19.57 -9.98
CA TRP A 179 0.62 -18.17 -9.59
C TRP A 179 0.70 -17.95 -8.08
N THR A 180 0.23 -18.91 -7.27
CA THR A 180 0.37 -18.83 -5.81
C THR A 180 1.83 -19.01 -5.42
N LEU A 181 2.55 -19.94 -6.08
CA LEU A 181 3.99 -20.10 -5.91
C LEU A 181 4.78 -18.90 -6.44
N ALA A 182 4.38 -18.32 -7.57
CA ALA A 182 5.01 -17.09 -8.09
C ALA A 182 4.86 -15.91 -7.11
N ALA A 183 3.67 -15.75 -6.49
CA ALA A 183 3.46 -14.74 -5.45
C ALA A 183 4.29 -15.05 -4.19
N ALA A 184 4.34 -16.31 -3.74
CA ALA A 184 5.16 -16.70 -2.60
C ALA A 184 6.66 -16.44 -2.84
N SER A 185 7.15 -16.74 -4.05
CA SER A 185 8.54 -16.47 -4.40
C SER A 185 8.85 -14.99 -4.40
N TYR A 186 7.89 -14.13 -4.76
CA TYR A 186 8.08 -12.68 -4.71
C TYR A 186 8.53 -12.22 -3.32
N ASN A 187 7.94 -12.81 -2.27
CA ASN A 187 8.26 -12.47 -0.89
C ASN A 187 9.54 -13.15 -0.37
N MET A 188 9.76 -14.44 -0.64
CA MET A 188 10.91 -15.19 -0.08
C MET A 188 12.09 -15.39 -1.04
N GLY A 189 11.98 -14.89 -2.27
CA GLY A 189 12.90 -15.17 -3.37
C GLY A 189 12.68 -16.54 -4.03
N MET A 190 12.88 -16.61 -5.36
CA MET A 190 12.74 -17.86 -6.13
C MET A 190 13.70 -18.97 -5.67
N GLY A 191 14.93 -18.63 -5.28
CA GLY A 191 15.89 -19.61 -4.76
C GLY A 191 15.47 -20.17 -3.40
N GLY A 192 14.89 -19.33 -2.54
CA GLY A 192 14.34 -19.74 -1.24
C GLY A 192 13.17 -20.69 -1.42
N LEU A 193 12.20 -20.31 -2.26
CA LEU A 193 11.04 -21.15 -2.54
C LEU A 193 11.44 -22.50 -3.15
N GLN A 194 12.36 -22.50 -4.12
CA GLN A 194 12.85 -23.74 -4.74
C GLN A 194 13.41 -24.72 -3.71
N LYS A 195 14.26 -24.24 -2.78
CA LYS A 195 14.80 -25.07 -1.70
C LYS A 195 13.70 -25.63 -0.80
N THR A 196 12.67 -24.84 -0.50
CA THR A 196 11.56 -25.31 0.34
C THR A 196 10.70 -26.36 -0.39
N ILE A 197 10.43 -26.16 -1.69
CA ILE A 197 9.76 -27.16 -2.54
C ILE A 197 10.52 -28.48 -2.53
N GLU A 198 11.84 -28.43 -2.72
CA GLU A 198 12.70 -29.62 -2.73
C GLU A 198 12.73 -30.33 -1.37
N ALA A 199 12.84 -29.56 -0.27
CA ALA A 199 12.92 -30.12 1.07
C ALA A 199 11.60 -30.74 1.55
N GLN A 200 10.45 -30.21 1.13
CA GLN A 200 9.13 -30.68 1.58
C GLN A 200 8.42 -31.56 0.56
N HIS A 201 8.99 -31.73 -0.64
CA HIS A 201 8.39 -32.46 -1.76
C HIS A 201 6.96 -32.00 -2.09
N SER A 202 6.69 -30.70 -1.95
CA SER A 202 5.37 -30.09 -2.20
C SER A 202 5.50 -28.88 -3.10
N LYS A 203 4.54 -28.74 -4.02
CA LYS A 203 4.37 -27.58 -4.92
C LYS A 203 3.00 -26.92 -4.74
N ASP A 204 2.39 -27.12 -3.59
CA ASP A 204 1.13 -26.47 -3.24
C ASP A 204 1.38 -25.55 -2.07
N TYR A 205 1.21 -24.25 -2.30
CA TYR A 205 1.39 -23.21 -1.30
C TYR A 205 0.66 -23.53 0.02
N PHE A 206 -0.57 -24.06 -0.05
CA PHE A 206 -1.39 -24.33 1.13
C PHE A 206 -0.93 -25.56 1.91
N PHE A 207 -0.11 -26.43 1.33
CA PHE A 207 0.46 -27.60 2.01
C PHE A 207 1.93 -27.42 2.40
N MET A 208 2.55 -26.31 2.01
CA MET A 208 3.93 -26.01 2.37
C MET A 208 4.03 -25.30 3.72
N ASN A 209 5.00 -25.69 4.53
CA ASN A 209 5.40 -24.96 5.73
C ASN A 209 6.41 -23.87 5.36
N LEU A 210 5.91 -22.65 5.15
CA LEU A 210 6.71 -21.48 4.79
C LEU A 210 7.06 -20.64 6.04
N ASN A 211 8.03 -19.74 5.91
CA ASN A 211 8.30 -18.80 7.01
C ASN A 211 7.04 -17.93 7.31
N PRO A 212 6.91 -17.39 8.53
CA PRO A 212 5.67 -16.72 8.95
C PRO A 212 5.20 -15.56 8.06
N GLU A 213 6.12 -14.85 7.41
CA GLU A 213 5.74 -13.76 6.51
C GLU A 213 5.19 -14.30 5.19
N THR A 214 5.92 -15.23 4.56
CA THR A 214 5.49 -15.81 3.29
C THR A 214 4.25 -16.68 3.43
N ASN A 215 4.08 -17.36 4.57
CA ASN A 215 2.90 -18.17 4.87
C ASN A 215 1.62 -17.33 5.00
N ARG A 216 1.73 -16.04 5.33
CA ARG A 216 0.58 -15.11 5.40
C ARG A 216 0.39 -14.29 4.13
N TYR A 217 1.38 -14.30 3.24
CA TYR A 217 1.49 -13.35 2.15
C TYR A 217 0.30 -13.40 1.19
N LEU A 218 -0.11 -14.60 0.75
CA LEU A 218 -1.27 -14.77 -0.13
C LEU A 218 -2.60 -14.44 0.56
N PHE A 219 -2.72 -14.75 1.85
CA PHE A 219 -3.89 -14.40 2.66
C PHE A 219 -4.04 -12.88 2.74
N ARG A 220 -2.94 -12.16 3.01
CA ARG A 220 -2.93 -10.69 3.02
C ARG A 220 -3.36 -10.12 1.66
N ILE A 221 -2.84 -10.65 0.56
CA ILE A 221 -3.20 -10.21 -0.80
C ILE A 221 -4.68 -10.47 -1.08
N ALA A 222 -5.18 -11.66 -0.79
CA ALA A 222 -6.58 -12.02 -1.03
C ALA A 222 -7.55 -11.24 -0.13
N THR A 223 -7.20 -10.99 1.14
CA THR A 223 -7.96 -10.12 2.04
C THR A 223 -8.02 -8.70 1.50
N LEU A 224 -6.89 -8.13 1.08
CA LEU A 224 -6.86 -6.78 0.51
C LEU A 224 -7.67 -6.69 -0.79
N LYS A 225 -7.59 -7.72 -1.65
CA LYS A 225 -8.46 -7.85 -2.83
C LYS A 225 -9.93 -7.76 -2.42
N TYR A 226 -10.35 -8.56 -1.45
CA TYR A 226 -11.73 -8.59 -0.98
C TYR A 226 -12.17 -7.23 -0.38
N LEU A 227 -11.37 -6.66 0.52
CA LEU A 227 -11.69 -5.38 1.18
C LEU A 227 -11.77 -4.20 0.19
N ILE A 228 -10.94 -4.19 -0.86
CA ILE A 228 -11.03 -3.17 -1.91
C ILE A 228 -12.31 -3.30 -2.72
N HIS A 229 -12.81 -4.52 -2.95
CA HIS A 229 -14.07 -4.76 -3.67
C HIS A 229 -15.31 -4.55 -2.80
N HIS A 230 -15.21 -4.75 -1.49
CA HIS A 230 -16.32 -4.72 -0.55
C HIS A 230 -16.13 -3.68 0.59
N PRO A 231 -15.63 -2.45 0.34
CA PRO A 231 -15.19 -1.56 1.41
C PRO A 231 -16.32 -1.17 2.38
N LYS A 232 -17.54 -0.96 1.86
CA LYS A 232 -18.70 -0.57 2.67
C LYS A 232 -19.15 -1.66 3.64
N GLU A 233 -18.98 -2.94 3.28
CA GLU A 233 -19.32 -4.08 4.14
C GLU A 233 -18.47 -4.13 5.42
N TYR A 234 -17.30 -3.48 5.38
CA TYR A 234 -16.36 -3.39 6.50
C TYR A 234 -16.23 -1.97 7.07
N GLY A 235 -17.23 -1.11 6.84
CA GLY A 235 -17.28 0.23 7.43
C GLY A 235 -16.45 1.30 6.72
N PHE A 236 -15.91 1.01 5.53
CA PHE A 236 -15.18 2.00 4.71
C PHE A 236 -16.11 2.64 3.69
N ASP A 237 -16.83 3.70 4.09
CA ASP A 237 -17.70 4.47 3.21
C ASP A 237 -17.02 5.77 2.75
N LEU A 238 -16.26 5.69 1.65
CA LEU A 238 -15.58 6.83 1.05
C LEU A 238 -16.39 7.38 -0.13
N ARG A 239 -16.45 8.71 -0.27
CA ARG A 239 -16.98 9.36 -1.46
C ARG A 239 -15.92 9.35 -2.57
N ILE A 240 -16.35 9.47 -3.83
CA ILE A 240 -15.41 9.61 -4.95
C ILE A 240 -14.47 10.82 -4.77
N SER A 241 -14.97 11.92 -4.21
CA SER A 241 -14.17 13.11 -3.90
C SER A 241 -13.11 12.87 -2.81
N ASP A 242 -13.22 11.80 -2.01
CA ASP A 242 -12.24 11.46 -1.00
C ASP A 242 -11.05 10.68 -1.59
N LEU A 243 -11.23 10.06 -2.77
CA LEU A 243 -10.23 9.27 -3.46
C LEU A 243 -9.18 10.15 -4.12
N TYR A 244 -7.96 9.63 -4.27
CA TYR A 244 -6.91 10.37 -4.97
C TYR A 244 -7.08 10.19 -6.48
N PRO A 245 -7.33 11.26 -7.25
CA PRO A 245 -7.51 11.12 -8.68
C PRO A 245 -6.19 10.72 -9.36
N PRO A 246 -6.26 10.05 -10.52
CA PRO A 246 -5.10 9.86 -11.40
C PRO A 246 -4.40 11.18 -11.71
N PHE A 247 -3.08 11.13 -11.88
CA PHE A 247 -2.32 12.33 -12.21
C PHE A 247 -2.63 12.82 -13.62
N GLN A 248 -3.03 14.09 -13.74
CA GLN A 248 -3.14 14.77 -15.02
C GLN A 248 -1.80 15.45 -15.33
N THR A 249 -0.95 14.75 -16.08
CA THR A 249 0.39 15.24 -16.41
C THR A 249 0.66 15.24 -17.91
N LYS A 250 1.63 16.04 -18.32
CA LYS A 250 2.32 15.98 -19.61
C LYS A 250 3.75 15.48 -19.40
N LYS A 251 4.24 14.62 -20.29
CA LYS A 251 5.62 14.12 -20.22
C LYS A 251 6.52 15.03 -21.07
N VAL A 252 7.67 15.40 -20.53
CA VAL A 252 8.71 16.16 -21.21
C VAL A 252 9.94 15.28 -21.34
N ASN A 253 10.41 15.09 -22.57
CA ASN A 253 11.62 14.31 -22.84
C ASN A 253 12.86 15.15 -22.54
N ILE A 254 13.79 14.59 -21.78
CA ILE A 254 15.04 15.21 -21.34
C ILE A 254 16.20 14.40 -21.90
N THR A 255 16.94 15.01 -22.80
CA THR A 255 18.13 14.43 -23.44
C THR A 255 19.43 15.13 -23.03
N GLN A 256 19.34 16.16 -22.19
CA GLN A 256 20.46 16.95 -21.71
C GLN A 256 20.47 16.99 -20.18
N THR A 257 21.68 17.04 -19.60
CA THR A 257 21.87 17.17 -18.15
C THR A 257 21.16 18.41 -17.60
N ILE A 258 20.49 18.23 -16.47
CA ILE A 258 19.90 19.30 -15.67
C ILE A 258 20.75 19.47 -14.41
N GLU A 259 21.62 20.47 -14.40
CA GLU A 259 22.51 20.77 -13.27
C GLU A 259 21.75 21.20 -12.00
N ASN A 260 20.55 21.76 -12.14
CA ASN A 260 19.76 22.28 -11.03
C ASN A 260 18.25 22.10 -11.28
N LEU A 261 17.70 20.99 -10.77
CA LEU A 261 16.27 20.67 -10.87
C LEU A 261 15.37 21.73 -10.22
N PRO A 262 15.70 22.36 -9.08
CA PRO A 262 14.92 23.49 -8.55
C PRO A 262 14.79 24.68 -9.51
N LEU A 263 15.89 25.11 -10.15
CA LEU A 263 15.86 26.18 -11.14
C LEU A 263 15.12 25.75 -12.42
N TRP A 264 15.31 24.51 -12.84
CA TRP A 264 14.57 23.93 -13.97
C TRP A 264 13.06 23.91 -13.70
N ALA A 265 12.63 23.44 -12.51
CA ALA A 265 11.24 23.47 -12.08
C ALA A 265 10.65 24.89 -12.14
N LYS A 266 11.39 25.88 -11.60
CA LYS A 266 11.01 27.29 -11.65
C LYS A 266 10.83 27.81 -13.08
N LYS A 267 11.71 27.43 -14.01
CA LYS A 267 11.60 27.77 -15.45
C LYS A 267 10.34 27.17 -16.08
N HIS A 268 9.87 26.04 -15.58
CA HIS A 268 8.63 25.38 -16.00
C HIS A 268 7.40 25.79 -15.16
N HIS A 269 7.50 26.88 -14.38
CA HIS A 269 6.42 27.43 -13.57
C HIS A 269 5.84 26.48 -12.52
N ILE A 270 6.68 25.57 -11.99
CA ILE A 270 6.31 24.68 -10.88
C ILE A 270 7.33 24.77 -9.74
N THR A 271 6.90 24.39 -8.54
CA THR A 271 7.82 24.26 -7.41
C THR A 271 8.65 22.98 -7.52
N TYR A 272 9.82 22.96 -6.88
CA TYR A 272 10.62 21.74 -6.77
C TYR A 272 9.87 20.62 -6.03
N ARG A 273 9.00 20.98 -5.08
CA ARG A 273 8.13 20.03 -4.37
C ARG A 273 7.15 19.34 -5.32
N GLU A 274 6.51 20.09 -6.21
CA GLU A 274 5.63 19.52 -7.23
C GLU A 274 6.40 18.63 -8.20
N LEU A 275 7.58 19.06 -8.65
CA LEU A 275 8.44 18.22 -9.51
C LEU A 275 8.70 16.85 -8.87
N LYS A 276 9.10 16.84 -7.60
CA LYS A 276 9.36 15.63 -6.82
C LYS A 276 8.10 14.81 -6.54
N TYR A 277 6.95 15.46 -6.40
CA TYR A 277 5.66 14.79 -6.20
C TYR A 277 5.23 13.99 -7.43
N TYR A 278 5.40 14.54 -8.64
CA TYR A 278 5.09 13.86 -9.89
C TYR A 278 6.21 12.91 -10.36
N ASN A 279 7.45 13.13 -9.92
CA ASN A 279 8.64 12.37 -10.32
C ASN A 279 9.44 11.91 -9.10
N PRO A 280 8.87 11.04 -8.26
CA PRO A 280 9.56 10.57 -7.05
C PRO A 280 10.86 9.83 -7.33
N TRP A 281 11.05 9.32 -8.56
CA TRP A 281 12.25 8.66 -9.05
C TRP A 281 13.47 9.58 -9.24
N LEU A 282 13.28 10.89 -9.36
CA LEU A 282 14.38 11.85 -9.31
C LEU A 282 14.82 11.97 -7.86
N ILE A 283 15.93 11.40 -7.44
CA ILE A 283 16.32 11.35 -6.01
C ILE A 283 17.38 12.39 -5.61
N SER A 284 17.97 13.07 -6.59
CA SER A 284 18.95 14.16 -6.41
C SER A 284 18.36 15.53 -6.76
N THR A 285 19.14 16.60 -6.56
CA THR A 285 18.82 17.97 -6.99
C THR A 285 19.29 18.29 -8.42
N GLN A 286 19.93 17.32 -9.07
CA GLN A 286 20.38 17.36 -10.45
C GLN A 286 19.92 16.09 -11.18
N LEU A 287 20.03 16.10 -12.51
CA LEU A 287 19.83 14.93 -13.36
C LEU A 287 20.94 14.88 -14.40
N GLU A 288 21.96 14.05 -14.18
CA GLU A 288 22.96 13.74 -15.19
C GLU A 288 22.35 12.86 -16.29
N VAL A 289 22.46 13.30 -17.55
CA VAL A 289 22.01 12.53 -18.71
C VAL A 289 23.23 12.10 -19.52
N LYS A 290 23.50 10.79 -19.52
CA LYS A 290 24.61 10.19 -20.29
C LYS A 290 24.28 10.16 -21.79
N ASP A 291 25.31 10.13 -22.63
CA ASP A 291 25.15 10.05 -24.07
C ASP A 291 24.23 8.90 -24.50
N GLY A 292 23.26 9.22 -25.34
CA GLY A 292 22.25 8.27 -25.84
C GLY A 292 21.16 7.90 -24.84
N LYS A 293 21.18 8.41 -23.59
CA LYS A 293 20.06 8.26 -22.65
C LYS A 293 19.07 9.41 -22.76
N SER A 294 17.83 9.11 -22.38
CA SER A 294 16.79 10.11 -22.19
C SER A 294 15.89 9.74 -21.03
N TYR A 295 15.28 10.76 -20.42
CA TYR A 295 14.32 10.61 -19.34
C TYR A 295 13.03 11.35 -19.63
N GLU A 296 11.91 10.81 -19.16
CA GLU A 296 10.61 11.48 -19.25
C GLU A 296 10.21 12.04 -17.90
N ILE A 297 10.20 13.37 -17.78
CA ILE A 297 9.73 14.08 -16.59
C ILE A 297 8.25 14.42 -16.76
N ALA A 298 7.43 14.02 -15.79
CA ALA A 298 6.03 14.38 -15.72
C ALA A 298 5.84 15.78 -15.10
N LEU A 299 5.16 16.67 -15.81
CA LEU A 299 4.75 17.98 -15.31
C LEU A 299 3.22 18.03 -15.19
N PRO A 300 2.67 18.77 -14.22
CA PRO A 300 1.22 19.00 -14.18
C PRO A 300 0.74 19.63 -15.49
N LYS A 301 -0.47 19.28 -15.91
CA LYS A 301 -1.15 19.93 -17.03
C LYS A 301 -1.59 21.34 -16.68
#